data_AF-A0A1I4ERF1-F1
#
_entry.id   AF-A0A1I4ERF1-F1
#
_cell.length_a   1.000
_cell.length_b   1.000
_cell.length_c   1.000
_cell.angle_alpha   90.00
_cell.angle_beta   90.00
_cell.angle_gamma   90.00
#
_symmetry.space_group_name_H-M   'P 1'
#
loop_
_entity.id
_entity.type
_entity.pdbx_description
1 polymer ?
#
loop_
_entity_poly.entity_id
_entity_poly.type
_entity_poly.pdbx_seq_one_letter_code
_entity_poly.pdbx_strand_id
1 'polypeptide(L)' 'MITATLRGHDDINWSAAFSPAGRTLASTSDMVGLVWDVAAARKSQQTIFLPVGPGDPGKF' A
#
# COMPACT_ATOMS: atom_id res chain seq x y z
N MET A 1 11.95 5.88 -16.94
CA MET A 1 11.12 4.76 -17.44
C MET A 1 10.23 4.27 -16.31
N ILE A 2 8.97 3.92 -16.60
CA ILE A 2 8.08 3.23 -15.65
C ILE A 2 8.31 1.73 -15.82
N THR A 3 8.55 1.01 -14.72
CA THR A 3 8.87 -0.43 -14.74
C THR A 3 7.68 -1.33 -14.39
N ALA A 4 6.70 -0.83 -13.63
CA ALA A 4 5.48 -1.57 -13.27
C ALA A 4 4.35 -0.63 -12.84
N THR A 5 3.10 -1.11 -12.90
CA THR A 5 1.92 -0.42 -12.36
C THR A 5 1.11 -1.38 -11.50
N LEU A 6 0.92 -1.01 -10.23
CA LEU A 6 0.24 -1.83 -9.22
C LEU A 6 -1.20 -1.35 -9.06
N ARG A 7 -2.15 -2.07 -9.66
CA ARG A 7 -3.58 -1.70 -9.63
C ARG A 7 -4.29 -2.39 -8.48
N GLY A 8 -5.05 -1.63 -7.70
CA GLY A 8 -5.78 -2.27 -6.62
C GLY A 8 -6.35 -1.43 -5.49
N HIS A 9 -5.92 -0.19 -5.32
CA HIS A 9 -6.69 0.76 -4.51
C HIS A 9 -7.80 1.32 -5.39
N ASP A 10 -9.02 1.35 -4.87
CA ASP A 10 -10.18 1.94 -5.54
C ASP A 10 -10.31 3.45 -5.24
N ASP A 11 -9.37 4.00 -4.48
CA ASP A 11 -9.31 5.40 -4.05
C ASP A 11 -7.86 5.94 -4.07
N ILE A 12 -7.69 7.20 -3.71
CA ILE A 12 -6.42 7.92 -3.62
C ILE A 12 -5.46 7.15 -2.71
N ASN A 13 -4.28 6.85 -3.27
CA ASN A 13 -3.18 6.35 -2.48
C ASN A 13 -2.46 7.52 -1.82
N TRP A 14 -2.48 7.55 -0.48
CA TRP A 14 -1.88 8.62 0.31
C TRP A 14 -0.40 8.39 0.60
N SER A 15 0.00 7.12 0.74
CA SER A 15 1.35 6.76 1.13
C SER A 15 1.76 5.39 0.60
N ALA A 16 3.07 5.22 0.43
CA ALA A 16 3.70 3.96 0.08
C ALA A 16 5.10 3.86 0.69
N ALA A 17 5.48 2.67 1.16
CA ALA A 17 6.78 2.41 1.80
C ALA A 17 7.32 1.03 1.42
N PHE A 18 8.58 0.98 1.00
CA PHE A 18 9.28 -0.28 0.75
C PHE A 18 9.75 -0.90 2.07
N SER A 19 9.68 -2.22 2.14
CA SER A 19 10.43 -2.97 3.16
C SER A 19 11.93 -2.69 3.03
N PRO A 20 12.72 -2.72 4.12
CA PRO A 20 14.16 -2.48 4.08
C PRO A 20 14.91 -3.43 3.13
N ALA A 21 14.39 -4.65 2.97
CA ALA A 21 14.94 -5.65 2.05
C ALA A 21 14.43 -5.52 0.60
N GLY A 22 13.54 -4.56 0.31
CA GLY A 22 13.00 -4.27 -1.03
C GLY A 22 12.06 -5.32 -1.62
N ARG A 23 11.68 -6.36 -0.85
CA ARG A 23 10.89 -7.50 -1.36
C ARG A 23 9.40 -7.20 -1.40
N THR A 24 8.95 -6.38 -0.46
CA THR A 24 7.56 -5.94 -0.37
C THR A 24 7.46 -4.42 -0.39
N LEU A 25 6.32 -3.95 -0.92
CA LEU A 25 5.87 -2.56 -0.86
C LEU A 25 4.54 -2.55 -0.09
N ALA A 26 4.40 -1.67 0.89
CA ALA A 26 3.13 -1.35 1.51
C ALA A 26 2.58 -0.06 0.88
N SER A 27 1.27 0.01 0.71
CA SER A 27 0.59 1.20 0.20
C SER A 27 -0.77 1.36 0.89
N THR A 28 -1.15 2.60 1.18
CA THR A 28 -2.38 2.88 1.94
C THR A 28 -3.30 3.84 1.20
N SER A 29 -4.59 3.54 1.21
CA SER A 29 -5.69 4.45 0.91
C SER A 29 -6.55 4.60 2.16
N ASP A 30 -7.63 5.38 2.08
CA ASP A 30 -8.52 5.73 3.19
C ASP A 30 -8.77 4.62 4.21
N MET A 31 -9.24 3.46 3.76
CA MET A 31 -9.60 2.34 4.65
C MET A 31 -8.81 1.07 4.34
N VAL A 32 -7.98 1.09 3.31
CA VAL A 32 -7.34 -0.12 2.78
C VAL A 32 -5.83 0.05 2.74
N GLY A 33 -5.13 -0.84 3.43
CA GLY A 33 -3.72 -1.13 3.22
C GLY A 33 -3.55 -2.32 2.29
N LEU A 34 -2.68 -2.19 1.29
CA LEU A 34 -2.27 -3.29 0.41
C LEU A 34 -0.78 -3.54 0.55
N VAL A 35 -0.42 -4.82 0.61
CA VAL A 35 0.96 -5.28 0.52
C VAL A 35 1.20 -5.89 -0.85
N TRP A 36 2.30 -5.52 -1.48
CA TRP A 36 2.69 -5.98 -2.80
C TRP A 36 3.98 -6.78 -2.72
N ASP A 37 4.04 -7.83 -3.53
CA ASP A 37 5.31 -8.48 -3.87
C ASP A 37 5.95 -7.70 -5.02
N VAL A 38 7.14 -7.15 -4.79
CA VAL A 38 7.83 -6.28 -5.75
C VAL A 38 8.37 -7.08 -6.93
N ALA A 39 8.88 -8.30 -6.70
CA ALA A 39 9.47 -9.13 -7.76
C ALA A 39 8.40 -9.62 -8.74
N ALA A 40 7.21 -9.94 -8.23
CA ALA A 40 6.09 -10.41 -9.02
C ALA A 40 5.13 -9.30 -9.48
N ALA A 41 5.35 -8.05 -9.05
CA ALA A 41 4.49 -6.89 -9.32
C ALA A 41 2.99 -7.16 -9.11
N ARG A 42 2.64 -7.91 -8.05
CA ARG A 42 1.26 -8.32 -7.75
C ARG A 42 0.91 -8.05 -6.30
N LYS A 43 -0.39 -7.91 -6.01
CA LYS A 43 -0.88 -7.91 -4.62
C LYS A 43 -0.42 -9.21 -3.96
N SER A 44 0.22 -9.09 -2.80
CA SER A 44 0.23 -10.19 -1.85
C SER A 44 -1.23 -10.47 -1.47
N GLN A 45 -1.61 -11.71 -1.17
CA GLN A 45 -2.99 -12.05 -0.76
C GLN A 45 -3.39 -11.45 0.60
N GLN A 46 -2.65 -10.44 1.07
CA GLN A 46 -2.82 -9.77 2.33
C GLN A 46 -3.34 -8.36 2.08
N THR A 47 -4.66 -8.22 2.24
CA THR A 47 -5.31 -6.91 2.39
C THR A 47 -5.37 -6.61 3.88
N ILE A 48 -4.86 -5.45 4.28
CA ILE A 48 -4.92 -4.99 5.66
C ILE A 48 -6.04 -3.96 5.72
N PHE A 49 -7.12 -4.28 6.42
CA PHE A 49 -8.09 -3.27 6.81
C PHE A 49 -7.46 -2.45 7.93
N LEU A 50 -7.13 -1.20 7.63
CA LEU A 50 -6.61 -0.29 8.64
C LEU A 50 -7.81 0.16 9.48
N PRO A 51 -7.80 -0.03 10.82
CA PRO A 51 -8.88 0.46 11.68
C PRO A 51 -8.90 2.00 11.81
N VAL A 52 -7.98 2.71 11.13
CA VAL A 52 -7.93 4.17 11.04
C VAL A 52 -8.51 4.57 9.70
N GLY A 53 -9.74 5.08 9.74
CA GLY A 53 -10.37 5.75 8.59
C GLY A 53 -9.84 7.18 8.39
N PRO A 54 -10.24 7.85 7.31
CA PRO A 54 -9.78 9.19 6.98
C PRO A 54 -10.25 10.17 8.06
N GLY A 55 -9.34 10.63 8.92
CA GLY A 55 -9.64 11.61 9.96
C GLY A 55 -8.91 11.50 11.30
N ASP A 56 -7.79 10.78 11.42
CA ASP A 56 -6.97 10.84 12.64
C ASP A 56 -5.79 11.82 12.46
N PRO A 57 -5.93 13.12 12.82
CA PRO A 57 -4.86 14.14 12.71
C PRO A 57 -3.74 13.94 13.75
N GLY A 58 -3.66 12.77 14.38
CA GLY A 58 -3.07 12.62 15.70
C GLY A 58 -1.70 11.97 15.79
N LYS A 59 -0.91 11.77 14.72
CA LYS A 59 0.47 11.23 14.84
C LYS A 59 1.43 11.77 13.77
N PHE A 60 2.14 12.86 14.12
CA PHE A 60 3.47 13.18 13.59
C PHE A 60 4.52 12.31 14.30
#